data_AF-A0A0F0FBP8-F1
#
_entry.id   AF-A0A0F0FBP8-F1
#
_cell.length_a   1.000
_cell.length_b   1.000
_cell.length_c   1.000
_cell.angle_alpha   90.00
_cell.angle_beta   90.00
_cell.angle_gamma   90.00
#
_symmetry.space_group_name_H-M   'P 1'
#
loop_
_entity.id
_entity.type
_entity.pdbx_description
1 polymer ?
#
loop_
_entity_poly.entity_id
_entity_poly.type
_entity_poly.pdbx_seq_one_letter_code
_entity_poly.pdbx_strand_id
1 'polypeptide(L)'
;MPSPNPIPRSSRRPPLRADEACTVVMTAGLLWAVTGEFTTPAPGRTPAFIACDIRLVNDDGSESAPMQDLFAKAFIEQIEELAAESLAEDPRVAA
;
A
#
# COMPACT_ATOMS: atom_id res chain seq x y z
N MET A 1 -19.41 36.42 -7.20
CA MET A 1 -18.21 35.57 -7.38
C MET A 1 -18.22 34.55 -6.24
N PRO A 2 -18.56 33.27 -6.46
CA PRO A 2 -18.39 32.28 -5.39
C PRO A 2 -16.90 32.00 -5.20
N SER A 3 -16.44 32.09 -3.96
CA SER A 3 -15.06 31.82 -3.55
C SER A 3 -14.64 30.39 -3.90
N PRO A 4 -13.39 30.13 -4.33
CA PRO A 4 -12.89 28.78 -4.49
C PRO A 4 -12.78 28.15 -3.11
N ASN A 5 -13.64 27.17 -2.85
CA ASN A 5 -13.59 26.34 -1.66
C ASN A 5 -12.24 25.58 -1.69
N PRO A 6 -11.32 25.77 -0.72
CA PRO A 6 -10.11 24.98 -0.68
C PRO A 6 -10.51 23.55 -0.27
N ILE A 7 -10.58 22.65 -1.25
CA ILE A 7 -10.68 21.22 -0.99
C ILE A 7 -9.47 20.88 -0.11
N PRO A 8 -9.65 20.33 1.11
CA PRO A 8 -8.52 19.97 1.95
C PRO A 8 -7.75 18.83 1.26
N ARG A 9 -6.71 19.21 0.52
CA ARG A 9 -5.69 18.32 -0.03
C ARG A 9 -4.76 17.90 1.10
N SER A 10 -5.27 17.07 1.97
CA SER A 10 -4.43 16.19 2.76
C SER A 10 -5.24 14.98 3.13
N SER A 11 -5.27 13.99 2.23
CA SER A 11 -5.32 12.59 2.65
C SER A 11 -4.01 12.34 3.42
N ARG A 12 -3.88 12.90 4.63
CA ARG A 12 -2.77 12.56 5.51
C ARG A 12 -2.91 11.07 5.75
N ARG A 13 -1.96 10.32 5.20
CA ARG A 13 -1.82 8.90 5.49
C ARG A 13 -1.87 8.74 7.02
N PRO A 14 -2.71 7.86 7.56
CA PRO A 14 -2.68 7.56 8.98
C PRO A 14 -1.23 7.21 9.36
N PRO A 15 -0.77 7.60 10.56
CA PRO A 15 0.54 7.18 11.01
C PRO A 15 0.59 5.64 11.01
N LEU A 16 1.61 5.08 10.35
CA LEU A 16 1.84 3.64 10.32
C LEU A 16 2.01 3.12 11.75
N ARG A 17 1.39 1.98 12.04
CA ARG A 17 1.63 1.25 13.28
C ARG A 17 3.02 0.62 13.26
N ALA A 18 3.54 0.27 14.44
CA ALA A 18 4.87 -0.33 14.58
C ALA A 18 5.04 -1.65 13.80
N ASP A 19 3.93 -2.38 13.59
CA ASP A 19 3.90 -3.66 12.89
C ASP A 19 3.46 -3.55 11.42
N GLU A 20 3.16 -2.33 10.95
CA GLU A 20 2.76 -2.07 9.57
C GLU A 20 3.98 -1.74 8.69
N ALA A 21 4.04 -2.37 7.51
CA ALA A 21 4.97 -2.04 6.45
C ALA A 21 4.24 -1.31 5.32
N CYS A 22 4.99 -0.45 4.63
CA CYS A 22 4.50 0.33 3.51
C CYS A 22 5.45 0.19 2.34
N THR A 23 4.92 -0.07 1.15
CA THR A 23 5.67 -0.06 -0.10
C THR A 23 4.84 0.55 -1.22
N VAL A 24 5.50 0.83 -2.35
CA VAL A 24 4.86 1.26 -3.59
C VAL A 24 5.16 0.22 -4.65
N VAL A 25 4.12 -0.36 -5.23
CA VAL A 25 4.23 -1.39 -6.28
C VAL A 25 3.61 -0.90 -7.58
N MET A 26 4.09 -1.42 -8.71
CA MET A 26 3.53 -1.13 -10.02
C MET A 26 2.77 -2.35 -10.55
N THR A 27 1.48 -2.18 -10.85
CA THR A 27 0.67 -3.21 -11.51
C THR A 27 -0.39 -2.57 -12.40
N ALA A 28 -0.75 -3.25 -13.48
CA ALA A 28 -1.66 -2.75 -14.52
C ALA A 28 -1.27 -1.36 -15.09
N GLY A 29 0.04 -1.04 -15.10
CA GLY A 29 0.55 0.26 -15.55
C GLY A 29 0.32 1.43 -14.60
N LEU A 30 -0.09 1.15 -13.36
CA LEU A 30 -0.38 2.14 -12.32
C LEU A 30 0.49 1.89 -11.08
N LEU A 31 0.82 2.97 -10.36
CA LEU A 31 1.53 2.91 -9.09
C LEU A 31 0.54 2.84 -7.93
N TRP A 32 0.76 1.88 -7.03
CA TRP A 32 -0.10 1.62 -5.88
C TRP A 32 0.71 1.75 -4.61
N ALA A 33 0.28 2.65 -3.73
CA ALA A 33 0.78 2.74 -2.38
C ALA A 33 0.03 1.71 -1.54
N VAL A 34 0.78 0.77 -0.97
CA VAL A 34 0.23 -0.37 -0.23
C VAL A 34 0.77 -0.32 1.18
N THR A 35 -0.14 -0.37 2.15
CA THR A 35 0.18 -0.53 3.56
C THR A 35 -0.48 -1.81 4.06
N GLY A 36 0.26 -2.55 4.88
CA GLY A 36 -0.18 -3.85 5.36
C GLY A 36 0.75 -4.40 6.42
N GLU A 37 0.49 -5.63 6.83
CA GLU A 37 1.19 -6.30 7.90
C GLU A 37 1.65 -7.68 7.42
N PHE A 38 2.83 -8.12 7.87
CA PHE A 38 3.21 -9.51 7.68
C PHE A 38 2.50 -10.39 8.70
N THR A 39 1.85 -11.44 8.21
CA THR A 39 1.34 -12.51 9.07
C THR A 39 2.47 -13.10 9.90
N THR A 40 2.14 -13.53 11.12
CA THR A 40 3.04 -14.38 11.93
C THR A 40 2.75 -15.84 11.60
N PRO A 41 3.52 -16.48 10.69
CA PRO A 41 3.27 -17.87 10.33
C PRO A 41 3.62 -18.82 11.48
N ALA A 42 2.97 -19.99 11.50
CA ALA A 42 3.44 -21.12 12.29
C ALA A 42 4.88 -21.52 11.86
N PRO A 43 5.68 -22.13 12.74
CA PRO A 43 7.04 -22.55 12.41
C PRO A 43 7.08 -23.39 11.12
N GLY A 44 7.91 -22.99 10.16
CA GLY A 44 8.06 -23.67 8.86
C GLY A 44 7.15 -23.18 7.73
N ARG A 45 6.36 -22.10 7.94
CA ARG A 45 5.61 -21.42 6.88
C ARG A 45 6.19 -20.05 6.55
N THR A 46 6.07 -19.64 5.29
CA THR A 46 6.49 -18.32 4.83
C THR A 46 5.50 -17.24 5.30
N PRO A 47 5.98 -16.09 5.80
CA PRO A 47 5.11 -14.95 6.09
C PRO A 47 4.42 -14.48 4.81
N ALA A 48 3.09 -14.32 4.86
CA ALA A 48 2.33 -13.62 3.83
C ALA A 48 2.12 -12.16 4.27
N PHE A 49 2.18 -11.23 3.32
CA PHE A 49 1.81 -9.83 3.53
C PHE A 49 0.31 -9.67 3.32
N ILE A 50 -0.38 -8.99 4.23
CA ILE A 50 -1.81 -8.69 4.12
C ILE A 50 -1.97 -7.18 4.03
N ALA A 51 -2.56 -6.71 2.93
CA ALA A 51 -2.80 -5.29 2.71
C ALA A 51 -4.01 -4.82 3.54
N CYS A 52 -3.81 -3.76 4.33
CA CYS A 52 -4.87 -3.09 5.08
C CYS A 52 -5.31 -1.76 4.44
N ASP A 53 -4.48 -1.15 3.59
CA ASP A 53 -4.77 0.08 2.84
C ASP A 53 -4.10 0.02 1.46
N ILE A 54 -4.90 0.19 0.39
CA ILE A 54 -4.42 0.22 -0.99
C ILE A 54 -4.90 1.52 -1.64
N ARG A 55 -3.96 2.33 -2.11
CA ARG A 55 -4.23 3.64 -2.72
C ARG A 55 -3.51 3.78 -4.04
N LEU A 56 -4.16 4.45 -4.99
CA LEU A 56 -3.54 4.84 -6.25
C LEU A 56 -2.62 6.04 -6.00
N VAL A 57 -1.39 5.97 -6.51
CA VAL A 57 -0.47 7.10 -6.58
C VAL A 57 -0.68 7.79 -7.92
N ASN A 58 -1.08 9.06 -7.87
CA ASN A 58 -1.26 9.89 -9.05
C ASN A 58 0.09 10.44 -9.54
N ASP A 59 0.12 10.93 -10.78
CA ASP A 59 1.32 11.50 -11.41
C ASP A 59 1.91 12.70 -10.67
N ASP A 60 1.08 13.43 -9.90
CA ASP A 60 1.50 14.55 -9.06
C ASP A 60 2.06 14.12 -7.69
N GLY A 61 2.18 12.80 -7.46
CA GLY A 61 2.63 12.21 -6.21
C GLY A 61 1.57 12.17 -5.11
N SER A 62 0.33 12.62 -5.38
CA SER A 62 -0.76 12.51 -4.42
C SER A 62 -1.34 11.10 -4.38
N GLU A 63 -1.87 10.70 -3.22
CA GLU A 63 -2.54 9.41 -3.04
C GLU A 63 -4.07 9.57 -3.08
N SER A 64 -4.75 8.62 -3.71
CA SER A 64 -6.21 8.52 -3.70
C SER A 64 -6.76 8.16 -2.32
N ALA A 65 -8.10 8.13 -2.21
CA ALA A 65 -8.75 7.43 -1.10
C ALA A 65 -8.42 5.92 -1.14
N PRO A 66 -8.57 5.18 -0.03
CA PRO A 66 -8.46 3.72 0.00
C PRO A 66 -9.42 3.08 -1.02
N MET A 67 -8.92 2.13 -1.81
CA MET A 67 -9.66 1.48 -2.90
C MET A 67 -9.76 -0.04 -2.75
N GLN A 68 -9.22 -0.65 -1.69
CA GLN A 68 -9.19 -2.11 -1.56
C GLN A 68 -10.59 -2.78 -1.67
N ASP A 69 -11.64 -2.13 -1.15
CA ASP A 69 -13.01 -2.67 -1.19
C ASP A 69 -13.63 -2.71 -2.60
N LEU A 70 -13.01 -2.01 -3.56
CA LEU A 70 -13.49 -1.92 -4.94
C LEU A 70 -12.89 -3.02 -5.83
N PHE A 71 -11.89 -3.75 -5.34
CA PHE A 71 -11.15 -4.72 -6.13
C PHE A 71 -11.59 -6.16 -5.85
N ALA A 72 -11.44 -7.00 -6.88
CA ALA A 72 -11.60 -8.43 -6.71
C ALA A 72 -10.48 -8.99 -5.83
N LYS A 73 -10.80 -10.02 -5.04
CA LYS A 73 -9.85 -10.72 -4.17
C LYS A 73 -8.54 -11.10 -4.86
N ALA A 74 -8.62 -11.62 -6.09
CA ALA A 74 -7.45 -12.03 -6.87
C ALA A 74 -6.51 -10.85 -7.21
N PHE A 75 -7.04 -9.64 -7.39
CA PHE A 75 -6.22 -8.46 -7.63
C PHE A 75 -5.54 -7.97 -6.35
N ILE A 76 -6.25 -8.05 -5.21
CA ILE A 76 -5.69 -7.74 -3.90
C ILE A 76 -4.53 -8.71 -3.59
N GLU A 77 -4.73 -10.02 -3.81
CA GLU A 77 -3.71 -11.05 -3.64
C GLU A 77 -2.47 -10.78 -4.52
N GLN A 78 -2.68 -10.36 -5.77
CA GLN A 78 -1.57 -9.97 -6.64
C GLN A 78 -0.80 -8.75 -6.12
N ILE A 79 -1.51 -7.73 -5.62
CA ILE A 79 -0.87 -6.55 -5.01
C ILE A 79 -0.09 -6.95 -3.75
N GLU A 80 -0.64 -7.82 -2.92
CA GLU A 80 -0.01 -8.32 -1.70
C GLU A 80 1.27 -9.11 -2.00
N GLU A 81 1.26 -9.96 -3.02
CA GLU A 81 2.44 -10.71 -3.47
C GLU A 81 3.55 -9.76 -3.96
N LEU A 82 3.22 -8.82 -4.83
CA LEU A 82 4.17 -7.80 -5.30
C LEU A 82 4.71 -6.94 -4.15
N ALA A 83 3.87 -6.62 -3.17
CA ALA A 83 4.27 -5.85 -2.00
C ALA A 83 5.23 -6.65 -1.11
N ALA A 84 4.95 -7.93 -0.89
CA ALA A 84 5.84 -8.83 -0.15
C ALA A 84 7.20 -8.97 -0.84
N GLU A 85 7.22 -9.16 -2.16
CA GLU A 85 8.45 -9.22 -2.95
C GLU A 85 9.24 -7.92 -2.85
N SER A 86 8.59 -6.78 -3.07
CA SER A 86 9.25 -5.47 -2.97
C SER A 86 9.85 -5.21 -1.58
N LEU A 87 9.16 -5.61 -0.51
CA LEU A 87 9.64 -5.47 0.86
C LEU A 87 10.77 -6.47 1.19
N ALA A 88 10.79 -7.64 0.54
CA ALA A 88 11.87 -8.62 0.68
C ALA A 88 13.12 -8.25 -0.15
N GLU A 89 12.92 -7.58 -1.28
CA GLU A 89 13.98 -7.11 -2.19
C GLU A 89 14.69 -5.84 -1.72
N ASP A 90 14.30 -5.24 -0.59
CA ASP A 90 14.98 -4.08 0.00
C ASP A 90 15.89 -4.45 1.20
N PRO A 91 17.02 -5.17 1.00
CA PRO A 91 18.02 -5.40 2.04
C PRO A 91 18.94 -4.19 2.27
N ARG A 92 18.65 -2.99 1.73
CA ARG A 92 19.54 -1.82 1.82
C ARG A 92 19.38 -0.99 3.11
N VAL A 93 18.67 -1.49 4.11
CA VAL A 93 18.75 -1.06 5.52
C VAL A 93 19.30 -2.19 6.40
N ALA A 94 20.04 -3.15 5.83
CA ALA A 94 20.72 -4.23 6.56
C ALA A 94 22.26 -4.15 6.51
N ALA A 95 22.82 -2.94 6.35
CA ALA A 95 24.25 -2.66 6.47
C ALA A 95 24.51 -1.45 7.38
#